data_AF-A0A087SED1-F1
#
_entry.id   AF-A0A087SED1-F1
#
_cell.length_a   1.000
_cell.length_b   1.000
_cell.length_c   1.000
_cell.angle_alpha   90.00
_cell.angle_beta   90.00
_cell.angle_gamma   90.00
#
_symmetry.space_group_name_H-M   'P 1'
#
loop_
_entity.id
_entity.type
_entity.pdbx_description
1 polymer ?
#
loop_
_entity_poly.entity_id
_entity_poly.type
_entity_poly.pdbx_seq_one_letter_code
_entity_poly.pdbx_strand_id
1 'polypeptide(L)'
;MLGQKSWNPFKKEDPKQLVRTWQSTIRKEIRGIDRQILDMQREQRGAVKLIKDAAKRGDVTSAKIIAKEVVTIRRTVGKLAVNKATMISLSTQLSEQLAMASVAGTLSKSSEVMKLVNSLTKIPQMQATMREMSKEMYKAGVLEELVADTMDSAMDEEGLEEESAEAVDKDDLASRLAAMRS
;
A
#
# COMPACT_ATOMS: atom_id res chain seq x y z
N MET A 1 -30.86 -23.87 25.26
CA MET A 1 -29.53 -24.42 25.56
C MET A 1 -28.48 -23.62 24.82
N LEU A 2 -27.84 -22.66 25.48
CA LEU A 2 -26.70 -21.93 24.91
C LEU A 2 -25.47 -22.84 25.07
N GLY A 3 -25.00 -23.39 23.94
CA GLY A 3 -23.82 -24.23 23.91
C GLY A 3 -22.62 -23.47 24.45
N GLN A 4 -22.14 -23.86 25.64
CA GLN A 4 -20.89 -23.38 26.19
C GLN A 4 -19.77 -23.75 25.21
N LYS A 5 -19.19 -22.74 24.56
CA LYS A 5 -18.02 -22.91 23.71
C LYS A 5 -16.85 -23.24 24.65
N SER A 6 -16.55 -24.52 24.80
CA SER A 6 -15.45 -25.00 25.64
C SER A 6 -14.14 -24.37 25.19
N TRP A 7 -13.52 -23.57 26.04
CA TRP A 7 -12.17 -23.05 25.84
C TRP A 7 -11.18 -24.21 25.96
N ASN A 8 -10.53 -24.57 24.85
CA ASN A 8 -9.49 -25.60 24.84
C ASN A 8 -8.13 -24.95 24.50
N PRO A 9 -7.25 -24.76 25.48
CA PRO A 9 -5.94 -24.11 25.29
C PRO A 9 -4.96 -24.90 24.41
N PHE A 10 -5.30 -26.14 24.03
CA PHE A 10 -4.46 -27.01 23.20
C PHE A 10 -4.94 -27.15 21.75
N LYS A 11 -6.08 -26.53 21.39
CA LYS A 11 -6.57 -26.57 20.01
C LYS A 11 -5.78 -25.57 19.16
N LYS A 12 -4.79 -26.08 18.39
CA LYS A 12 -4.15 -25.29 17.32
C LYS A 12 -5.26 -24.73 16.41
N GLU A 13 -5.21 -23.43 16.13
CA GLU A 13 -6.16 -22.80 15.22
C GLU A 13 -6.11 -23.49 13.85
N ASP A 14 -7.29 -23.69 13.26
CA ASP A 14 -7.42 -24.32 11.95
C ASP A 14 -6.63 -23.50 10.92
N PRO A 15 -5.66 -24.09 10.20
CA PRO A 15 -4.91 -23.45 9.12
C PRO A 15 -5.78 -22.63 8.17
N LYS A 16 -6.98 -23.12 7.83
CA LYS A 16 -7.90 -22.40 6.94
C LYS A 16 -8.49 -21.16 7.58
N GLN A 17 -8.75 -21.19 8.90
CA GLN A 17 -9.25 -20.04 9.64
C GLN A 17 -8.17 -18.96 9.77
N LEU A 18 -6.93 -19.34 10.10
CA LEU A 18 -5.79 -18.43 10.16
C LEU A 18 -5.62 -17.64 8.86
N VAL A 19 -5.55 -18.36 7.73
CA VAL A 19 -5.38 -17.74 6.41
C VAL A 19 -6.55 -16.80 6.07
N ARG A 20 -7.79 -17.17 6.38
CA ARG A 20 -8.96 -16.30 6.17
C ARG A 20 -8.91 -15.04 7.02
N THR A 21 -8.43 -15.14 8.26
CA THR A 21 -8.23 -13.99 9.15
C THR A 21 -7.20 -13.03 8.57
N TRP A 22 -6.02 -13.53 8.17
CA TRP A 22 -4.98 -12.71 7.55
C TRP A 22 -5.45 -12.03 6.27
N GLN A 23 -6.14 -12.77 5.38
CA GLN A 23 -6.74 -12.17 4.18
C GLN A 23 -7.78 -11.10 4.50
N SER A 24 -8.57 -11.28 5.57
CA SER A 24 -9.53 -10.27 6.02
C SER A 24 -8.83 -8.98 6.46
N THR A 25 -7.77 -9.10 7.24
CA THR A 25 -6.93 -7.99 7.68
C THR A 25 -6.31 -7.26 6.48
N ILE A 26 -5.70 -7.99 5.54
CA ILE A 26 -5.12 -7.40 4.32
C ILE A 26 -6.18 -6.65 3.51
N ARG A 27 -7.38 -7.22 3.32
CA ARG A 27 -8.48 -6.52 2.63
C ARG A 27 -8.90 -5.24 3.35
N LYS A 28 -8.86 -5.20 4.69
CA LYS A 28 -9.16 -3.99 5.46
C LYS A 28 -8.11 -2.90 5.21
N GLU A 29 -6.83 -3.27 5.24
CA GLU A 29 -5.72 -2.36 4.96
C GLU A 29 -5.75 -1.83 3.52
N ILE A 30 -6.00 -2.69 2.51
CA ILE A 30 -6.17 -2.27 1.11
C ILE A 30 -7.25 -1.20 0.97
N ARG A 31 -8.42 -1.40 1.60
CA ARG A 31 -9.50 -0.41 1.57
C ARG A 31 -9.11 0.89 2.29
N GLY A 32 -8.24 0.82 3.29
CA GLY A 32 -7.66 1.99 3.96
C GLY A 32 -6.82 2.81 2.98
N ILE A 33 -5.92 2.15 2.26
CA ILE A 33 -5.10 2.79 1.23
C ILE A 33 -5.96 3.38 0.11
N ASP A 34 -6.98 2.67 -0.36
CA ASP A 34 -7.88 3.17 -1.40
C ASP A 34 -8.56 4.49 -0.99
N ARG A 35 -9.01 4.59 0.26
CA ARG A 35 -9.59 5.84 0.78
C ARG A 35 -8.55 6.96 0.80
N GLN A 36 -7.34 6.69 1.32
CA GLN A 36 -6.26 7.68 1.34
C GLN A 36 -5.91 8.17 -0.06
N ILE A 37 -5.80 7.28 -1.05
CA ILE A 37 -5.54 7.65 -2.44
C ILE A 37 -6.64 8.59 -2.97
N LEU A 38 -7.90 8.27 -2.74
CA LEU A 38 -9.03 9.09 -3.19
C LEU A 38 -9.03 10.49 -2.54
N ASP A 39 -8.74 10.55 -1.24
CA ASP A 39 -8.66 11.81 -0.50
C ASP A 39 -7.52 12.68 -1.03
N MET A 40 -6.33 12.11 -1.21
CA MET A 40 -5.17 12.81 -1.78
C MET A 40 -5.42 13.30 -3.21
N GLN A 41 -6.06 12.49 -4.06
CA GLN A 41 -6.42 12.90 -5.41
C GLN A 41 -7.44 14.05 -5.40
N ARG A 42 -8.35 14.09 -4.42
CA ARG A 42 -9.31 15.19 -4.26
C ARG A 42 -8.59 16.47 -3.85
N GLU A 43 -7.69 16.39 -2.89
CA GLU A 43 -6.85 17.50 -2.45
C GLU A 43 -5.99 18.04 -3.61
N GLN A 44 -5.37 17.15 -4.39
CA GLN A 44 -4.61 17.51 -5.59
C GLN A 44 -5.46 18.32 -6.58
N ARG A 45 -6.69 17.88 -6.87
CA ARG A 45 -7.61 18.63 -7.76
C ARG A 45 -7.93 20.02 -7.22
N GLY A 46 -8.07 20.16 -5.91
CA GLY A 46 -8.24 21.45 -5.25
C GLY A 46 -7.01 22.35 -5.41
N ALA A 47 -5.82 21.81 -5.11
CA ALA A 47 -4.55 22.51 -5.25
C ALA A 47 -4.30 23.00 -6.68
N VAL A 48 -4.62 22.19 -7.70
CA VAL A 48 -4.51 22.60 -9.12
C VAL A 48 -5.40 23.80 -9.44
N LYS A 49 -6.62 23.88 -8.89
CA LYS A 49 -7.47 25.07 -9.05
C LYS A 49 -6.85 26.30 -8.41
N LEU A 50 -6.32 26.16 -7.20
CA LEU A 50 -5.65 27.25 -6.47
C LEU A 50 -4.42 27.77 -7.22
N ILE A 51 -3.65 26.90 -7.89
CA ILE A 51 -2.53 27.32 -8.76
C ILE A 51 -3.04 28.24 -9.88
N LYS A 52 -4.11 27.83 -10.57
CA LYS A 52 -4.71 28.63 -11.67
C LYS A 52 -5.21 29.98 -11.17
N ASP A 53 -5.84 30.01 -10.01
CA ASP A 53 -6.37 31.26 -9.43
C ASP A 53 -5.25 32.19 -8.95
N ALA A 54 -4.18 31.65 -8.35
CA ALA A 54 -3.00 32.42 -7.97
C ALA A 54 -2.29 33.01 -9.20
N ALA A 55 -2.13 32.21 -10.26
CA ALA A 55 -1.52 32.65 -11.52
C ALA A 55 -2.33 33.79 -12.17
N LYS A 56 -3.66 33.70 -12.20
CA LYS A 56 -4.53 34.78 -12.72
C LYS A 56 -4.39 36.10 -11.95
N ARG A 57 -4.10 36.04 -10.66
CA ARG A 57 -3.85 37.23 -9.82
C ARG A 57 -2.41 37.76 -9.92
N GLY A 58 -1.55 37.12 -10.71
CA GLY A 58 -0.13 37.46 -10.79
C GLY A 58 0.70 37.03 -9.56
N ASP A 59 0.11 36.23 -8.66
CA ASP A 59 0.80 35.73 -7.47
C ASP A 59 1.59 34.46 -7.80
N VAL A 60 2.72 34.67 -8.48
CA VAL A 60 3.62 33.61 -8.93
C VAL A 60 4.24 32.86 -7.75
N THR A 61 4.50 33.54 -6.63
CA THR A 61 5.11 32.92 -5.44
C THR A 61 4.19 31.88 -4.84
N SER A 62 2.92 32.21 -4.61
CA SER A 62 1.93 31.25 -4.10
C SER A 62 1.70 30.11 -5.08
N ALA A 63 1.59 30.41 -6.38
CA ALA A 63 1.43 29.39 -7.42
C ALA A 63 2.57 28.36 -7.39
N LYS A 64 3.83 28.81 -7.23
CA LYS A 64 5.01 27.93 -7.13
C LYS A 64 4.99 27.05 -5.87
N ILE A 65 4.59 27.60 -4.72
CA ILE A 65 4.51 26.83 -3.47
C ILE A 65 3.46 25.73 -3.59
N ILE A 66 2.27 26.05 -4.10
CA ILE A 66 1.18 25.07 -4.26
C ILE A 66 1.54 24.02 -5.31
N ALA A 67 2.26 24.39 -6.37
CA ALA A 67 2.74 23.45 -7.38
C ALA A 67 3.69 22.39 -6.78
N LYS A 68 4.58 22.78 -5.86
CA LYS A 68 5.43 21.82 -5.14
C LYS A 68 4.60 20.83 -4.33
N GLU A 69 3.54 21.30 -3.67
CA GLU A 69 2.63 20.43 -2.92
C GLU A 69 1.93 19.41 -3.82
N VAL A 70 1.48 19.81 -5.02
CA VAL A 70 0.90 18.89 -6.00
C VAL A 70 1.88 17.77 -6.39
N VAL A 71 3.17 18.09 -6.55
CA VAL A 71 4.20 17.08 -6.84
C VAL A 71 4.37 16.12 -5.66
N THR A 72 4.41 16.64 -4.42
CA THR A 72 4.46 15.82 -3.21
C THR A 72 3.26 14.87 -3.09
N ILE A 73 2.05 15.36 -3.36
CA ILE A 73 0.83 14.56 -3.36
C ILE A 73 0.92 13.44 -4.39
N ARG A 74 1.34 13.75 -5.64
CA ARG A 74 1.51 12.74 -6.71
C ARG A 74 2.48 11.64 -6.31
N ARG A 75 3.64 12.00 -5.75
CA ARG A 75 4.64 11.04 -5.25
C ARG A 75 4.07 10.14 -4.16
N THR A 76 3.34 10.72 -3.22
CA THR A 76 2.72 9.97 -2.12
C THR A 76 1.65 9.01 -2.62
N VAL A 77 0.80 9.43 -3.56
CA VAL A 77 -0.17 8.55 -4.25
C VAL A 77 0.53 7.39 -4.95
N GLY A 78 1.66 7.64 -5.62
CA GLY A 78 2.49 6.60 -6.23
C GLY A 78 2.96 5.56 -5.21
N LYS A 79 3.52 5.99 -4.08
CA LYS A 79 3.95 5.09 -2.99
C LYS A 79 2.78 4.28 -2.41
N LEU A 80 1.62 4.91 -2.20
CA LEU A 80 0.41 4.20 -1.75
C LEU A 80 -0.05 3.14 -2.77
N ALA A 81 0.04 3.42 -4.08
CA ALA A 81 -0.30 2.46 -5.11
C ALA A 81 0.63 1.24 -5.12
N VAL A 82 1.94 1.44 -4.94
CA VAL A 82 2.91 0.36 -4.78
C VAL A 82 2.59 -0.48 -3.54
N ASN A 83 2.35 0.17 -2.40
CA ASN A 83 1.99 -0.53 -1.15
C ASN A 83 0.72 -1.38 -1.31
N LYS A 84 -0.29 -0.86 -2.02
CA LYS A 84 -1.50 -1.60 -2.37
C LYS A 84 -1.20 -2.82 -3.22
N ALA A 85 -0.36 -2.68 -4.25
CA ALA A 85 0.03 -3.80 -5.11
C ALA A 85 0.73 -4.90 -4.30
N THR A 86 1.67 -4.54 -3.42
CA THR A 86 2.36 -5.48 -2.53
C THR A 86 1.39 -6.24 -1.62
N MET A 87 0.36 -5.58 -1.08
CA MET A 87 -0.70 -6.24 -0.31
C MET A 87 -1.55 -7.20 -1.14
N ILE A 88 -1.87 -6.85 -2.39
CA ILE A 88 -2.61 -7.73 -3.29
C ILE A 88 -1.79 -8.98 -3.60
N SER A 89 -0.49 -8.83 -3.83
CA SER A 89 0.44 -9.96 -4.00
C SER A 89 0.45 -10.84 -2.75
N LEU A 90 0.55 -10.26 -1.54
CA LEU A 90 0.48 -11.01 -0.29
C LEU A 90 -0.85 -11.76 -0.16
N SER A 91 -1.99 -11.13 -0.48
CA SER A 91 -3.30 -11.81 -0.44
C SER A 91 -3.39 -12.97 -1.44
N THR A 92 -2.71 -12.86 -2.58
CA THR A 92 -2.64 -13.91 -3.60
C THR A 92 -1.83 -15.10 -3.08
N GLN A 93 -0.65 -14.84 -2.52
CA GLN A 93 0.18 -15.86 -1.87
C GLN A 93 -0.56 -16.57 -0.72
N LEU A 94 -1.37 -15.84 0.04
CA LEU A 94 -2.23 -16.47 1.05
C LEU A 94 -3.36 -17.31 0.46
N SER A 95 -3.83 -17.02 -0.76
CA SER A 95 -4.81 -17.88 -1.42
C SER A 95 -4.20 -19.24 -1.78
N GLU A 96 -2.92 -19.26 -2.16
CA GLU A 96 -2.16 -20.51 -2.36
C GLU A 96 -2.03 -21.29 -1.04
N GLN A 97 -1.71 -20.62 0.07
CA GLN A 97 -1.68 -21.26 1.39
C GLN A 97 -3.05 -21.80 1.83
N LEU A 98 -4.15 -21.12 1.47
CA LEU A 98 -5.50 -21.62 1.73
C LEU A 98 -5.81 -22.89 0.93
N ALA A 99 -5.35 -22.96 -0.33
CA ALA A 99 -5.49 -24.15 -1.16
C ALA A 99 -4.68 -25.32 -0.57
N MET A 100 -3.44 -25.07 -0.14
CA MET A 100 -2.61 -26.07 0.56
C MET A 100 -3.27 -26.57 1.85
N ALA A 101 -3.76 -25.66 2.69
CA ALA A 101 -4.53 -26.03 3.88
C ALA A 101 -5.80 -26.82 3.54
N SER A 102 -6.40 -26.58 2.36
CA SER A 102 -7.60 -27.26 1.91
C SER A 102 -7.37 -28.69 1.46
N VAL A 103 -6.25 -28.94 0.78
CA VAL A 103 -5.91 -30.25 0.22
C VAL A 103 -5.07 -31.07 1.19
N ALA A 104 -4.03 -30.49 1.77
CA ALA A 104 -3.05 -31.17 2.63
C ALA A 104 -3.33 -31.00 4.13
N GLY A 105 -4.24 -30.10 4.52
CA GLY A 105 -4.54 -29.83 5.93
C GLY A 105 -3.44 -29.05 6.68
N THR A 106 -2.40 -28.60 5.98
CA THR A 106 -1.23 -27.92 6.55
C THR A 106 -0.92 -26.63 5.80
N LEU A 107 -0.20 -25.73 6.45
CA LEU A 107 0.45 -24.58 5.82
C LEU A 107 1.88 -24.97 5.45
N SER A 108 2.44 -24.24 4.49
CA SER A 108 3.82 -24.42 4.04
C SER A 108 4.62 -23.14 4.24
N LYS A 109 5.92 -23.29 4.42
CA LYS A 109 6.85 -22.16 4.45
C LYS A 109 6.84 -21.45 3.10
N SER A 110 6.84 -20.11 3.11
CA SER A 110 6.92 -19.31 1.89
C SER A 110 7.88 -18.14 2.05
N SER A 111 8.99 -18.20 1.30
CA SER A 111 9.95 -17.10 1.20
C SER A 111 9.35 -15.86 0.52
N GLU A 112 8.37 -16.05 -0.37
CA GLU A 112 7.66 -14.95 -1.03
C GLU A 112 6.76 -14.20 -0.04
N VAL A 113 5.99 -14.92 0.77
CA VAL A 113 5.22 -14.32 1.87
C VAL A 113 6.15 -13.57 2.83
N MET A 114 7.31 -14.14 3.14
CA MET A 114 8.31 -13.50 3.99
C MET A 114 8.79 -12.16 3.44
N LYS A 115 9.17 -12.10 2.16
CA LYS A 115 9.62 -10.87 1.50
C LYS A 115 8.54 -9.80 1.51
N LEU A 116 7.31 -10.15 1.13
CA LEU A 116 6.18 -9.22 1.06
C LEU A 116 5.82 -8.67 2.44
N VAL A 117 5.76 -9.51 3.47
CA VAL A 117 5.48 -9.08 4.84
C VAL A 117 6.59 -8.18 5.37
N ASN A 118 7.86 -8.49 5.07
CA ASN A 118 8.99 -7.65 5.46
C ASN A 118 8.92 -6.26 4.80
N SER A 119 8.67 -6.19 3.48
CA SER A 119 8.53 -4.90 2.79
C SER A 119 7.38 -4.07 3.37
N LEU A 120 6.25 -4.70 3.70
CA LEU A 120 5.10 -4.00 4.28
C LEU A 120 5.34 -3.55 5.73
N THR A 121 6.18 -4.27 6.49
CA THR A 121 6.52 -3.92 7.88
C THR A 121 7.41 -2.67 7.94
N LYS A 122 8.14 -2.35 6.87
CA LYS A 122 8.93 -1.11 6.75
C LYS A 122 8.06 0.13 6.55
N ILE A 123 6.78 -0.02 6.19
CA ILE A 123 5.85 1.10 5.99
C ILE A 123 5.28 1.53 7.36
N PRO A 124 5.53 2.77 7.83
CA PRO A 124 5.15 3.20 9.18
C PRO A 124 3.66 3.00 9.50
N GLN A 125 2.77 3.30 8.54
CA GLN A 125 1.32 3.18 8.72
C GLN A 125 0.82 1.74 8.85
N MET A 126 1.59 0.76 8.33
CA MET A 126 1.21 -0.65 8.29
C MET A 126 2.03 -1.51 9.25
N GLN A 127 3.10 -0.94 9.82
CA GLN A 127 4.10 -1.63 10.61
C GLN A 127 3.50 -2.46 11.74
N ALA A 128 2.56 -1.89 12.51
CA ALA A 128 1.96 -2.57 13.65
C ALA A 128 1.20 -3.83 13.19
N THR A 129 0.28 -3.67 12.24
CA THR A 129 -0.55 -4.75 11.68
C THR A 129 0.32 -5.85 11.05
N MET A 130 1.33 -5.48 10.26
CA MET A 130 2.19 -6.44 9.57
C MET A 130 3.16 -7.15 10.50
N ARG A 131 3.64 -6.49 11.56
CA ARG A 131 4.46 -7.12 12.60
C ARG A 131 3.67 -8.13 13.41
N GLU A 132 2.42 -7.86 13.73
CA GLU A 132 1.54 -8.82 14.40
C GLU A 132 1.26 -10.04 13.51
N MET A 133 0.88 -9.78 12.25
CA MET A 133 0.64 -10.82 11.26
C MET A 133 1.89 -11.68 11.01
N SER A 134 3.07 -11.06 10.93
CA SER A 134 4.36 -11.75 10.82
C SER A 134 4.59 -12.72 11.98
N LYS A 135 4.34 -12.29 13.22
CA LYS A 135 4.47 -13.16 14.41
C LYS A 135 3.50 -14.35 14.37
N GLU A 136 2.28 -14.14 13.93
CA GLU A 136 1.29 -15.22 13.78
C GLU A 136 1.70 -16.21 12.69
N MET A 137 2.14 -15.71 11.53
CA MET A 137 2.61 -16.54 10.42
C MET A 137 3.86 -17.35 10.79
N TYR A 138 4.75 -16.80 11.61
CA TYR A 138 5.88 -17.53 12.18
C TYR A 138 5.42 -18.70 13.06
N LYS A 139 4.52 -18.44 14.03
CA LYS A 139 3.95 -19.48 14.89
C LYS A 139 3.20 -20.57 14.11
N ALA A 140 2.59 -20.19 12.99
CA ALA A 140 1.86 -21.09 12.11
C ALA A 140 2.77 -21.87 11.13
N GLY A 141 4.08 -21.62 11.12
CA GLY A 141 5.05 -22.29 10.27
C GLY A 141 5.07 -21.83 8.81
N VAL A 142 4.47 -20.68 8.51
CA VAL A 142 4.48 -20.06 7.16
C VAL A 142 5.76 -19.25 6.95
N LEU A 143 6.26 -18.61 8.00
CA LEU A 143 7.53 -17.89 7.98
C LEU A 143 8.62 -18.70 8.68
N GLU A 144 9.85 -18.58 8.19
CA GLU A 144 11.02 -19.08 8.89
C GLU A 144 11.48 -18.10 9.97
N GLU A 145 12.31 -18.57 10.90
CA GLU A 145 12.84 -17.74 11.97
C GLU A 145 13.63 -16.60 11.36
N LEU A 146 13.29 -15.37 11.74
CA LEU A 146 13.97 -14.16 11.28
C LEU A 146 15.43 -14.24 11.73
N VAL A 147 16.31 -14.80 10.89
CA VAL A 147 17.72 -14.44 10.93
C VAL A 147 17.73 -12.94 10.64
N ALA A 148 18.16 -12.17 11.63
CA ALA A 148 18.14 -10.72 11.60
C ALA A 148 19.17 -10.16 10.60
N ASP A 149 19.00 -10.45 9.31
CA ASP A 149 19.64 -9.70 8.24
C ASP A 149 18.78 -8.47 7.94
N THR A 150 18.80 -7.53 8.87
CA THR A 150 18.32 -6.16 8.68
C THR A 150 19.40 -5.27 8.09
N MET A 151 20.19 -5.79 7.14
CA MET A 151 21.03 -4.95 6.29
C MET A 151 20.55 -5.09 4.85
N ASP A 152 20.19 -3.94 4.31
CA ASP A 152 20.13 -3.65 2.89
C ASP A 152 18.81 -3.89 2.15
N SER A 153 18.06 -2.79 1.99
CA SER A 153 17.15 -2.51 0.86
C SER A 153 16.45 -1.17 1.13
N ALA A 154 17.27 -0.15 1.39
CA ALA A 154 16.84 1.25 1.43
C ALA A 154 17.40 2.06 0.24
N MET A 155 18.04 1.38 -0.74
CA MET A 155 18.83 2.01 -1.80
C MET A 155 18.29 1.83 -3.22
N ASP A 156 17.02 1.46 -3.42
CA ASP A 156 16.44 1.29 -4.77
C ASP A 156 15.16 2.14 -5.01
N GLU A 157 15.03 3.29 -4.35
CA GLU A 157 13.99 4.29 -4.70
C GLU A 157 14.58 5.62 -5.21
N GLU A 158 15.88 5.64 -5.53
CA GLU A 158 16.53 6.71 -6.31
C GLU A 158 16.54 6.31 -7.80
N GLY A 159 15.40 6.45 -8.47
CA GLY A 159 15.28 6.15 -9.90
C GLY A 159 14.13 6.86 -10.62
N LEU A 160 13.55 7.89 -10.01
CA LEU A 160 12.58 8.78 -10.66
C LEU A 160 13.00 10.24 -10.44
N GLU A 161 14.26 10.52 -10.75
CA GLU A 161 14.64 11.86 -11.20
C GLU A 161 14.14 12.05 -12.64
N GLU A 162 13.60 13.24 -12.89
CA GLU A 162 13.21 13.76 -14.21
C GLU A 162 11.76 13.51 -14.72
N GLU A 163 10.76 14.01 -13.99
CA GLU A 163 9.54 14.53 -14.66
C GLU A 163 8.91 15.70 -13.88
N SER A 164 9.72 16.68 -13.44
CA SER A 164 9.22 17.83 -12.66
C SER A 164 9.01 19.12 -13.47
N ALA A 165 9.28 19.13 -14.79
CA ALA A 165 9.03 20.28 -15.65
C ALA A 165 8.00 20.04 -16.77
N GLU A 166 7.97 18.85 -17.40
CA GLU A 166 7.15 18.63 -18.60
C GLU A 166 5.67 18.29 -18.34
N ALA A 167 5.33 17.72 -17.18
CA ALA A 167 3.95 17.32 -16.88
C ALA A 167 3.00 18.51 -16.67
N VAL A 168 3.52 19.70 -16.35
CA VAL A 168 2.71 20.93 -16.29
C VAL A 168 2.46 21.48 -17.70
N ASP A 169 3.37 21.21 -18.63
CA ASP A 169 3.32 21.71 -19.99
C ASP A 169 2.33 20.93 -20.88
N LYS A 170 2.14 19.62 -20.64
CA LYS A 170 1.14 18.82 -21.39
C LYS A 170 -0.31 19.27 -21.15
N ASP A 171 -0.66 19.60 -19.90
CA ASP A 171 -2.00 20.10 -19.56
C ASP A 171 -2.21 21.56 -20.02
N ASP A 172 -1.14 22.38 -20.06
CA ASP A 172 -1.17 23.75 -20.58
C ASP A 172 -1.26 23.78 -22.12
N LEU A 173 -0.51 22.91 -22.81
CA LEU A 173 -0.57 22.71 -24.27
C LEU A 173 -1.94 22.21 -24.72
N ALA A 174 -2.53 21.24 -24.01
CA ALA A 174 -3.88 20.75 -24.33
C ALA A 174 -4.94 21.85 -24.18
N SER A 175 -4.80 22.69 -23.15
CA SER A 175 -5.70 23.82 -22.91
C SER A 175 -5.52 24.94 -23.95
N ARG A 176 -4.28 25.20 -24.41
CA ARG A 176 -3.97 26.21 -25.45
C ARG A 176 -4.38 25.76 -26.85
N LEU A 177 -4.23 24.48 -27.17
CA LEU A 177 -4.68 23.91 -28.45
C LEU A 177 -6.22 23.89 -28.58
N ALA A 178 -6.94 23.69 -27.46
CA ALA A 178 -8.40 23.79 -27.44
C ALA A 178 -8.89 25.23 -27.68
N ALA A 179 -8.16 26.24 -27.19
CA ALA A 179 -8.50 27.65 -27.34
C ALA A 179 -8.16 28.24 -28.73
N MET A 180 -7.28 27.59 -29.51
CA MET A 180 -6.95 28.01 -30.88
C MET A 180 -7.89 27.45 -31.97
N ARG A 181 -8.78 26.51 -31.63
CA ARG A 181 -9.75 25.90 -32.55
C ARG A 181 -11.19 26.44 -32.41
N SER A 182 -11.40 27.46 -31.59
CA SER A 182 -12.66 28.20 -31.44
C SER A 182 -12.51 29.62 -31.92
#